data_AF-A0A0B8NU44-F1
#
_entry.id   AF-A0A0B8NU44-F1
#
_cell.length_a   1.000
_cell.length_b   1.000
_cell.length_c   1.000
_cell.angle_alpha   90.00
_cell.angle_beta   90.00
_cell.angle_gamma   90.00
#
_symmetry.space_group_name_H-M   'P 1'
#
loop_
_entity.id
_entity.type
_entity.pdbx_description
1 polymer ?
#
loop_
_entity_poly.entity_id
_entity_poly.type
_entity_poly.pdbx_seq_one_letter_code
_entity_poly.pdbx_strand_id
1 'polypeptide(L)'
;MKWFSKSAWLLAGSLLCTPAFSADGQGANEFSASFKGTDIGEFINIVGRNLEKTIIVDPSVRGKIDVRSYDVLNEKQYYQFFLNVLEVYGFAVVEMENGVLKVIKAKDAKTSAVPVVVMRAFKATR
;
A
#
# COMPACT_ATOMS: atom_id res chain seq x y z
N MET A 1 -51.64 35.62 26.81
CA MET A 1 -51.80 35.17 28.22
C MET A 1 -52.85 34.08 28.26
N LYS A 2 -52.56 32.99 28.99
CA LYS A 2 -53.30 31.72 29.07
C LYS A 2 -53.13 30.87 27.79
N TRP A 3 -52.94 29.55 27.82
CA TRP A 3 -53.14 28.57 28.88
C TRP A 3 -52.38 27.29 28.51
N PHE A 4 -51.87 26.59 29.51
CA PHE A 4 -51.29 25.24 29.45
C PHE A 4 -52.09 24.25 28.60
N SER A 5 -51.39 23.30 27.96
CA SER A 5 -51.69 21.88 28.22
C SER A 5 -50.43 21.02 28.08
N LYS A 6 -50.28 20.11 29.04
CA LYS A 6 -49.26 19.08 29.11
C LYS A 6 -49.89 17.77 28.62
N SER A 7 -49.30 17.16 27.62
CA SER A 7 -49.52 15.75 27.24
C SER A 7 -48.18 15.29 26.67
N ALA A 8 -47.27 14.72 27.44
CA ALA A 8 -47.34 13.39 28.06
C ALA A 8 -47.54 12.28 27.01
N TRP A 9 -46.44 11.57 26.80
CA TRP A 9 -46.31 10.12 26.56
C TRP A 9 -45.97 9.62 25.15
N LEU A 10 -44.73 9.12 25.09
CA LEU A 10 -44.23 7.86 24.53
C LEU A 10 -44.53 7.55 23.06
N LEU A 11 -43.48 7.27 22.29
CA LEU A 11 -43.11 5.91 21.89
C LEU A 11 -41.96 5.93 20.86
N ALA A 12 -41.12 4.89 20.95
CA ALA A 12 -40.21 4.37 19.92
C ALA A 12 -39.03 5.28 19.53
N GLY A 13 -37.77 4.91 19.71
CA GLY A 13 -37.21 3.58 19.49
C GLY A 13 -36.62 3.51 18.08
N SER A 14 -35.29 3.62 18.01
CA SER A 14 -34.44 3.19 16.89
C SER A 14 -34.50 3.98 15.58
N LEU A 15 -33.41 4.70 15.26
CA LEU A 15 -32.80 4.51 13.95
C LEU A 15 -31.28 4.53 14.12
N LEU A 16 -30.70 3.37 13.89
CA LEU A 16 -29.29 3.09 13.98
C LEU A 16 -28.50 4.00 13.04
N CYS A 17 -27.43 4.57 13.57
CA CYS A 17 -26.32 5.10 12.80
C CYS A 17 -25.77 3.95 11.94
N THR A 18 -26.03 3.98 10.64
CA THR A 18 -25.30 3.18 9.67
C THR A 18 -24.15 4.03 9.12
N PRO A 19 -22.89 3.80 9.48
CA PRO A 19 -21.81 4.21 8.60
C PRO A 19 -21.97 3.38 7.32
N ALA A 20 -22.34 4.04 6.23
CA ALA A 20 -22.22 3.48 4.90
C ALA A 20 -20.75 3.09 4.71
N PHE A 21 -20.47 1.79 4.83
CA PHE A 21 -19.18 1.24 4.50
C PHE A 21 -19.06 1.32 2.98
N SER A 22 -18.44 2.38 2.49
CA SER A 22 -18.08 2.51 1.08
C SER A 22 -17.08 1.41 0.77
N ALA A 23 -17.59 0.31 0.20
CA ALA A 23 -16.77 -0.66 -0.50
C ALA A 23 -16.24 0.06 -1.74
N ASP A 24 -15.04 0.61 -1.61
CA ASP A 24 -14.24 1.16 -2.70
C ASP A 24 -13.86 0.02 -3.65
N GLY A 25 -14.80 -0.34 -4.51
CA GLY A 25 -14.60 -1.19 -5.67
C GLY A 25 -13.87 -0.41 -6.75
N GLN A 26 -12.61 -0.04 -6.50
CA GLN A 26 -11.74 0.44 -7.56
C GLN A 26 -11.41 -0.73 -8.49
N GLY A 27 -11.64 -0.54 -9.79
CA GLY A 27 -11.36 -1.52 -10.83
C GLY A 27 -9.99 -2.13 -10.64
N ALA A 28 -9.95 -3.46 -10.45
CA ALA A 28 -8.71 -4.16 -10.18
C ALA A 28 -7.87 -4.19 -11.46
N ASN A 29 -6.92 -3.27 -11.57
CA ASN A 29 -5.82 -3.46 -12.50
C ASN A 29 -5.06 -4.72 -12.08
N GLU A 30 -5.03 -5.69 -12.99
CA GLU A 30 -4.43 -7.00 -12.81
C GLU A 30 -2.97 -6.96 -13.28
N PHE A 31 -2.04 -7.13 -12.35
CA PHE A 31 -0.61 -7.05 -12.60
C PHE A 31 0.04 -8.43 -12.50
N SER A 32 1.02 -8.68 -13.36
CA SER A 32 1.90 -9.86 -13.29
C SER A 32 3.30 -9.44 -13.68
N ALA A 33 4.29 -9.97 -12.96
CA ALA A 33 5.69 -9.59 -13.11
C ALA A 33 6.57 -10.84 -13.20
N SER A 34 7.42 -10.90 -14.22
CA SER A 34 8.47 -11.92 -14.34
C SER A 34 9.73 -11.28 -14.90
N PHE A 35 10.77 -11.24 -14.07
CA PHE A 35 12.06 -10.66 -14.36
C PHE A 35 13.12 -11.72 -14.14
N LYS A 36 14.05 -11.86 -15.10
CA LYS A 36 15.11 -12.87 -15.05
C LYS A 36 16.42 -12.26 -15.49
N GLY A 37 17.34 -12.09 -14.56
CA GLY A 37 18.63 -11.45 -14.81
C GLY A 37 18.54 -9.96 -15.21
N THR A 38 17.43 -9.32 -14.88
CA THR A 38 17.14 -7.91 -15.18
C THR A 38 17.93 -6.99 -14.26
N ASP A 39 18.36 -5.83 -14.75
CA ASP A 39 18.98 -4.82 -13.90
C ASP A 39 17.95 -4.26 -12.89
N ILE A 40 18.37 -4.06 -11.64
CA ILE A 40 17.46 -3.57 -10.60
C ILE A 40 16.92 -2.16 -10.90
N GLY A 41 17.70 -1.30 -11.54
CA GLY A 41 17.24 0.03 -11.96
C GLY A 41 16.14 -0.08 -13.01
N GLU A 42 16.28 -1.01 -13.95
CA GLU A 42 15.25 -1.27 -14.96
C GLU A 42 13.98 -1.85 -14.35
N PHE A 43 14.10 -2.78 -13.40
CA PHE A 43 12.97 -3.28 -12.62
C PHE A 43 12.20 -2.15 -11.93
N ILE A 44 12.91 -1.27 -11.20
CA ILE A 44 12.31 -0.13 -10.50
C ILE A 44 11.58 0.79 -11.50
N ASN A 45 12.19 1.07 -12.65
CA ASN A 45 11.58 1.92 -13.68
C ASN A 45 10.32 1.31 -14.30
N ILE A 46 10.30 0.00 -14.53
CA ILE A 46 9.11 -0.70 -15.05
C ILE A 46 7.99 -0.66 -14.01
N VAL A 47 8.30 -1.00 -12.76
CA VAL A 47 7.31 -0.98 -11.68
C VAL A 47 6.78 0.44 -11.44
N GLY A 48 7.66 1.45 -11.40
CA GLY A 48 7.27 2.84 -11.19
C GLY A 48 6.32 3.36 -12.29
N ARG A 49 6.55 2.96 -13.55
CA ARG A 49 5.61 3.26 -14.64
C ARG A 49 4.27 2.56 -14.48
N ASN A 50 4.26 1.28 -14.10
CA ASN A 50 3.02 0.52 -13.90
C ASN A 50 2.19 1.05 -12.71
N LEU A 51 2.86 1.60 -11.68
CA LEU A 51 2.22 2.22 -10.52
C LEU A 51 1.94 3.72 -10.70
N GLU A 52 2.35 4.31 -11.83
CA GLU A 52 2.26 5.75 -12.10
C GLU A 52 2.89 6.61 -10.99
N LYS A 53 4.02 6.14 -10.42
CA LYS A 53 4.78 6.84 -9.38
C LYS A 53 6.13 7.32 -9.91
N THR A 54 6.48 8.56 -9.54
CA THR A 54 7.84 9.07 -9.74
C THR A 54 8.78 8.43 -8.72
N ILE A 55 9.83 7.78 -9.21
CA ILE A 55 10.83 7.11 -8.36
C ILE A 55 12.22 7.67 -8.64
N ILE A 56 12.93 8.06 -7.58
CA ILE A 56 14.33 8.47 -7.61
C ILE A 56 15.19 7.32 -7.10
N VAL A 57 16.13 6.85 -7.92
CA VAL A 57 17.02 5.73 -7.59
C VAL A 57 18.40 6.26 -7.23
N ASP A 58 18.92 5.88 -6.07
CA ASP A 58 20.28 6.20 -5.66
C ASP A 58 21.31 5.46 -6.55
N PRO A 59 22.41 6.10 -6.99
CA PRO A 59 23.41 5.48 -7.87
C PRO A 59 24.08 4.23 -7.29
N SER A 60 23.99 4.04 -5.96
CA SER A 60 24.51 2.86 -5.27
C SER A 60 23.62 1.62 -5.42
N VAL A 61 22.38 1.78 -5.89
CA VAL A 61 21.41 0.72 -6.15
C VAL A 61 21.76 0.08 -7.50
N ARG A 62 22.48 -1.03 -7.45
CA ARG A 62 22.99 -1.76 -8.61
C ARG A 62 22.93 -3.25 -8.36
N GLY A 63 22.76 -4.02 -9.42
CA GLY A 63 22.73 -5.48 -9.36
C GLY A 63 21.72 -6.06 -10.33
N LYS A 64 21.66 -7.39 -10.35
CA LYS A 64 20.68 -8.13 -11.14
C LYS A 64 19.65 -8.76 -10.21
N ILE A 65 18.41 -8.82 -10.67
CA ILE A 65 17.33 -9.49 -9.97
C ILE A 65 16.74 -10.64 -10.80
N ASP A 66 16.23 -11.62 -10.09
CA ASP A 66 15.34 -12.66 -10.61
C ASP A 66 14.11 -12.71 -9.69
N VAL A 67 12.92 -12.47 -10.26
CA VAL A 67 11.68 -12.53 -9.51
C VAL A 67 10.51 -12.86 -10.43
N ARG A 68 9.59 -13.69 -9.96
CA ARG A 68 8.40 -14.09 -10.69
C ARG A 68 7.19 -14.13 -9.78
N SER A 69 6.10 -13.51 -10.21
CA SER A 69 4.76 -13.75 -9.67
C SER A 69 4.10 -14.91 -10.41
N TYR A 70 3.44 -15.80 -9.67
CA TYR A 70 2.59 -16.85 -10.24
C TYR A 70 1.11 -16.44 -10.24
N ASP A 71 0.73 -15.55 -9.34
CA ASP A 71 -0.62 -15.03 -9.21
C ASP A 71 -0.75 -13.65 -9.86
N VAL A 72 -1.99 -13.32 -10.21
CA VAL A 72 -2.38 -11.97 -10.62
C VAL A 72 -2.51 -11.10 -9.37
N LEU A 73 -1.82 -9.96 -9.37
CA LEU A 73 -1.75 -9.05 -8.23
C LEU A 73 -2.58 -7.81 -8.53
N ASN A 74 -3.37 -7.34 -7.55
CA ASN A 74 -3.93 -5.99 -7.63
C ASN A 74 -2.85 -4.93 -7.35
N GLU A 75 -3.13 -3.65 -7.61
CA GLU A 75 -2.17 -2.56 -7.43
C GLU A 75 -1.50 -2.53 -6.03
N LYS A 76 -2.30 -2.71 -4.97
CA LYS A 76 -1.80 -2.71 -3.58
C LYS A 76 -0.86 -3.90 -3.34
N GLN A 77 -1.21 -5.08 -3.83
CA GLN A 77 -0.37 -6.27 -3.76
C GLN A 77 0.89 -6.13 -4.61
N TYR A 78 0.78 -5.50 -5.78
CA TYR A 78 1.90 -5.26 -6.68
C TYR A 78 2.92 -4.29 -6.07
N TYR A 79 2.45 -3.24 -5.40
CA TYR A 79 3.32 -2.35 -4.62
C TYR A 79 3.99 -3.07 -3.46
N GLN A 80 3.26 -3.89 -2.70
CA GLN A 80 3.85 -4.68 -1.61
C GLN A 80 4.89 -5.69 -2.12
N PHE A 81 4.62 -6.35 -3.25
CA PHE A 81 5.58 -7.22 -3.91
C PHE A 81 6.86 -6.45 -4.27
N PHE A 82 6.74 -5.25 -4.83
CA PHE A 82 7.88 -4.39 -5.12
C PHE A 82 8.73 -4.08 -3.88
N LEU A 83 8.09 -3.72 -2.76
CA LEU A 83 8.79 -3.46 -1.50
C LEU A 83 9.54 -4.71 -0.99
N ASN A 84 8.87 -5.87 -1.00
CA ASN A 84 9.46 -7.13 -0.55
C ASN A 84 10.67 -7.54 -1.40
N VAL A 85 10.58 -7.35 -2.72
CA VAL A 85 11.71 -7.62 -3.62
C VAL A 85 12.89 -6.73 -3.25
N LEU A 86 12.69 -5.41 -3.14
CA LEU A 86 13.76 -4.49 -2.77
C LEU A 86 14.39 -4.84 -1.42
N GLU A 87 13.58 -5.24 -0.43
CA GLU A 87 14.05 -5.65 0.89
C GLU A 87 14.98 -6.87 0.82
N VAL A 88 14.62 -7.90 0.05
CA VAL A 88 15.45 -9.13 -0.12
C VAL A 88 16.82 -8.80 -0.71
N TYR A 89 16.89 -7.82 -1.62
CA TYR A 89 18.15 -7.37 -2.21
C TYR A 89 18.88 -6.31 -1.36
N GLY A 90 18.37 -5.96 -0.17
CA GLY A 90 19.01 -5.03 0.77
C GLY A 90 18.78 -3.56 0.45
N PHE A 91 17.70 -3.24 -0.25
CA PHE A 91 17.25 -1.90 -0.58
C PHE A 91 15.97 -1.54 0.18
N ALA A 92 15.67 -0.25 0.25
CA ALA A 92 14.48 0.26 0.90
C ALA A 92 13.92 1.43 0.09
N VAL A 93 12.60 1.59 0.17
CA VAL A 93 11.87 2.72 -0.41
C VAL A 93 11.52 3.68 0.70
N VAL A 94 11.80 4.97 0.49
CA VAL A 94 11.43 6.07 1.39
C VAL A 94 10.45 6.97 0.67
N GLU A 95 9.27 7.16 1.24
CA GLU A 95 8.28 8.10 0.75
C GLU A 95 8.66 9.52 1.18
N MET A 96 8.73 10.43 0.21
CA MET A 96 8.95 11.87 0.48
C MET A 96 7.61 12.61 0.58
N GLU A 97 7.62 13.80 1.18
CA GLU A 97 6.41 14.61 1.44
C GLU A 97 5.58 14.97 0.19
N ASN A 98 6.19 14.90 -1.00
CA ASN A 98 5.55 15.20 -2.29
C ASN A 98 5.04 13.95 -3.03
N GLY A 99 4.99 12.78 -2.38
CA GLY A 99 4.54 11.53 -3.00
C GLY A 99 5.55 10.90 -3.97
N VAL A 100 6.79 11.40 -3.98
CA VAL A 100 7.91 10.78 -4.72
C VAL A 100 8.53 9.67 -3.87
N LEU A 101 8.83 8.55 -4.51
CA LEU A 101 9.50 7.41 -3.88
C LEU A 101 11.00 7.52 -4.08
N LYS A 102 11.79 7.30 -3.03
CA LYS A 102 13.25 7.26 -3.11
C LYS A 102 13.74 5.85 -2.78
N VAL A 103 14.49 5.23 -3.69
CA VAL A 103 15.10 3.91 -3.46
C VAL A 103 16.56 4.09 -3.05
N ILE A 104 16.90 3.58 -1.86
CA ILE A 104 18.23 3.65 -1.25
C ILE A 104 18.64 2.29 -0.69
N LYS A 105 19.91 2.12 -0.30
CA LYS A 105 20.32 0.92 0.44
C LYS A 105 19.68 0.89 1.82
N ALA A 106 19.24 -0.28 2.26
CA ALA A 106 18.55 -0.45 3.53
C ALA A 106 19.39 0.02 4.75
N LYS A 107 20.72 -0.07 4.65
CA LYS A 107 21.65 0.46 5.67
C LYS A 107 21.54 1.97 5.85
N ASP A 108 21.25 2.70 4.78
CA ASP A 108 21.16 4.16 4.77
C ASP A 108 19.72 4.62 5.10
N ALA A 109 18.72 3.74 4.90
CA ALA A 109 17.32 4.00 5.21
C ALA A 109 16.99 4.05 6.70
N LYS A 110 17.73 3.31 7.54
CA LYS A 110 17.52 3.31 9.01
C LYS A 110 17.74 4.68 9.66
N THR A 111 18.50 5.56 8.99
CA THR A 111 18.76 6.94 9.44
C THR A 111 17.63 7.92 9.06
N SER A 112 16.73 7.54 8.15
CA SER A 112 15.75 8.46 7.54
C SER A 112 14.28 8.20 7.89
N ALA A 113 14.01 7.53 9.02
CA ALA A 113 12.70 7.40 9.67
C ALA A 113 11.67 6.41 9.07
N VAL A 114 11.55 5.24 9.75
CA VAL A 114 10.32 4.50 10.15
C VAL A 114 9.40 3.92 9.03
N PRO A 115 8.55 2.92 9.33
CA PRO A 115 8.78 1.48 9.55
C PRO A 115 8.40 0.64 8.32
N VAL A 116 9.07 -0.50 8.12
CA VAL A 116 8.56 -1.54 7.20
C VAL A 116 7.25 -2.08 7.80
N VAL A 117 6.14 -1.98 7.06
CA VAL A 117 4.87 -2.62 7.45
C VAL A 117 5.09 -4.12 7.44
N VAL A 118 5.56 -4.66 8.57
CA VAL A 118 5.62 -6.10 8.77
C VAL A 118 4.17 -6.57 8.89
N MET A 119 3.70 -7.18 7.81
CA MET A 119 2.41 -7.83 7.65
C MET A 119 1.97 -8.49 8.96
N ARG A 120 0.86 -8.02 9.54
CA ARG A 120 0.18 -8.74 10.62
C ARG A 120 -0.28 -10.08 10.03
N ALA A 121 0.32 -11.16 10.54
CA ALA A 121 -0.01 -12.53 10.18
C ALA A 121 -1.52 -12.75 10.25
N PHE A 122 -2.09 -13.16 9.12
CA PHE A 122 -3.45 -13.65 9.03
C PHE A 122 -3.54 -14.91 9.88
N LYS A 123 -4.09 -14.80 11.10
CA LYS A 123 -4.35 -15.96 11.92
C LYS A 123 -5.53 -16.70 11.30
N ALA A 124 -5.21 -17.72 10.51
CA ALA A 124 -6.15 -18.75 10.09
C ALA A 124 -6.89 -19.24 11.35
N THR A 125 -8.18 -18.96 11.40
CA THR A 125 -9.09 -19.50 12.42
C THR A 125 -9.74 -20.72 11.79
N ARG A 126 -9.71 -21.83 12.53
CA ARG A 126 -10.43 -23.07 12.19
C ARG A 126 -11.92 -22.82 11.97
#